data_AF-A0A0C9Z0Q5-F1
#
_entry.id   AF-A0A0C9Z0Q5-F1
#
_cell.length_a   1.000
_cell.length_b   1.000
_cell.length_c   1.000
_cell.angle_alpha   90.00
_cell.angle_beta   90.00
_cell.angle_gamma   90.00
#
_symmetry.space_group_name_H-M   'P 1'
#
loop_
_entity.id
_entity.type
_entity.pdbx_description
1 polymer ?
#
loop_
_entity_poly.entity_id
_entity_poly.type
_entity_poly.pdbx_seq_one_letter_code
_entity_poly.pdbx_strand_id
1 'polypeptide(L)'
;MKRDHVLKRLREMHLDVDIPPQATFYVWLNLEKLPSPINNGLTFFEELLKEKTIVIPGIFFDINPAHRRNLFNSPCHHFVRLSFGPPLEELDRGLDAIEKVVKTARKEGTRAFGHSYKKSLDSTSDHHI
;
A
#
# COMPACT_ATOMS: atom_id res chain seq x y z
N MET A 1 -10.55 -14.69 14.46
CA MET A 1 -9.52 -15.56 13.84
C MET A 1 -8.80 -14.89 12.66
N LYS A 2 -9.36 -14.77 11.44
CA LYS A 2 -8.65 -14.16 10.28
C LYS A 2 -8.23 -12.70 10.50
N ARG A 3 -9.15 -11.87 11.02
CA ARG A 3 -8.85 -10.47 11.39
C ARG A 3 -7.65 -10.40 12.33
N ASP A 4 -7.73 -11.13 13.44
CA ASP A 4 -6.72 -11.05 14.51
C ASP A 4 -5.37 -11.60 14.02
N HIS A 5 -5.38 -12.62 13.16
CA HIS A 5 -4.19 -13.13 12.48
C HIS A 5 -3.52 -12.05 11.61
N VAL A 6 -4.28 -11.37 10.75
CA VAL A 6 -3.76 -10.28 9.90
C VAL A 6 -3.21 -9.14 10.76
N LEU A 7 -3.94 -8.70 11.78
CA LEU A 7 -3.49 -7.63 12.68
C LEU A 7 -2.20 -8.01 13.43
N LYS A 8 -2.10 -9.26 13.89
CA LYS A 8 -0.90 -9.77 14.55
C LYS A 8 0.31 -9.75 13.60
N ARG A 9 0.15 -10.30 12.39
CA ARG A 9 1.21 -10.33 11.36
C ARG A 9 1.67 -8.93 10.98
N LEU A 10 0.74 -7.99 10.78
CA LEU A 10 1.06 -6.59 10.50
C LEU A 10 1.84 -5.93 11.65
N ARG A 11 1.46 -6.17 12.90
CA ARG A 11 2.21 -5.69 14.07
C ARG A 11 3.63 -6.25 14.12
N GLU A 12 3.82 -7.53 13.84
CA GLU A 12 5.16 -8.17 13.78
C GLU A 12 6.05 -7.54 12.69
N MET A 13 5.44 -6.97 11.64
CA MET A 13 6.13 -6.22 10.60
C MET A 13 6.38 -4.73 10.97
N HIS A 14 5.98 -4.29 12.16
CA HIS A 14 5.92 -2.89 12.60
C HIS A 14 5.02 -2.01 11.73
N LEU A 15 3.89 -2.59 11.31
CA LEU A 15 2.81 -1.95 10.54
C LEU A 15 1.52 -1.94 11.36
N ASP A 16 1.59 -1.41 12.59
CA ASP A 16 0.43 -1.31 13.48
C ASP A 16 -0.74 -0.57 12.81
N VAL A 17 -1.94 -1.14 12.94
CA VAL A 17 -3.17 -0.56 12.41
C VAL A 17 -3.75 0.39 13.47
N ASP A 18 -3.74 1.69 13.17
CA ASP A 18 -4.18 2.73 14.11
C ASP A 18 -5.66 2.57 14.52
N ILE A 19 -6.51 2.15 13.57
CA ILE A 19 -7.94 1.93 13.79
C ILE A 19 -8.30 0.49 13.37
N PRO A 20 -8.23 -0.48 14.29
CA PRO A 20 -8.58 -1.86 14.00
C PRO A 20 -10.06 -2.02 13.59
N PRO A 21 -10.36 -2.80 12.54
CA PRO A 21 -11.72 -2.93 12.02
C PRO A 21 -12.63 -3.69 13.00
N GLN A 22 -13.82 -3.13 13.26
CA GLN A 22 -14.84 -3.73 14.12
C GLN A 22 -15.84 -4.59 13.33
N ALA A 23 -16.01 -4.32 12.02
CA ALA A 23 -16.90 -5.02 11.13
C ALA A 23 -16.31 -5.09 9.71
N THR A 24 -16.98 -5.82 8.80
CA THR A 24 -16.53 -6.09 7.42
C THR A 24 -15.22 -6.89 7.37
N PHE A 25 -14.53 -6.85 6.22
CA PHE A 25 -13.31 -7.62 5.97
C PHE A 25 -12.14 -6.77 5.47
N TYR A 26 -12.13 -5.46 5.75
CA TYR A 26 -11.09 -4.56 5.28
C TYR A 26 -10.24 -3.98 6.42
N VAL A 27 -8.94 -3.80 6.14
CA VAL A 27 -8.00 -3.04 6.99
C VAL A 27 -7.55 -1.81 6.22
N TRP A 28 -7.60 -0.66 6.86
CA TRP A 28 -7.01 0.58 6.35
C TRP A 28 -5.63 0.77 6.97
N LEU A 29 -4.59 0.52 6.19
CA LEU A 29 -3.21 0.45 6.68
C LEU A 29 -2.43 1.71 6.32
N ASN A 30 -1.90 2.39 7.34
CA ASN A 30 -1.02 3.55 7.19
C ASN A 30 0.43 3.10 6.87
N LEU A 31 1.01 3.63 5.81
CA LEU A 31 2.38 3.34 5.36
C LEU A 31 3.38 4.45 5.71
N GLU A 32 2.99 5.56 6.32
CA GLU A 32 3.86 6.73 6.58
C GLU A 32 5.14 6.39 7.36
N LYS A 33 5.10 5.34 8.19
CA LYS A 33 6.25 4.86 8.97
C LYS A 33 7.28 4.08 8.15
N LEU A 34 6.97 3.73 6.90
CA LEU A 34 7.91 3.08 6.00
C LEU A 34 8.87 4.11 5.37
N PRO A 35 10.05 3.69 4.88
CA PRO A 35 10.93 4.58 4.14
C PRO A 35 10.35 4.93 2.77
N SER A 36 10.62 6.14 2.29
CA SER A 36 10.35 6.53 0.90
C SER A 36 11.09 5.60 -0.08
N PRO A 37 10.47 5.19 -1.21
CA PRO A 37 9.17 5.64 -1.73
C PRO A 37 7.99 4.73 -1.36
N ILE A 38 8.20 3.67 -0.58
CA ILE A 38 7.14 2.69 -0.26
C ILE A 38 6.20 3.13 0.87
N ASN A 39 6.42 4.32 1.43
CA ASN A 39 5.42 5.02 2.25
C ASN A 39 4.27 5.63 1.43
N ASN A 40 4.33 5.53 0.10
CA ASN A 40 3.26 5.87 -0.82
C ASN A 40 2.50 4.60 -1.26
N GLY A 41 1.17 4.63 -1.20
CA GLY A 41 0.31 3.48 -1.49
C GLY A 41 0.38 2.98 -2.94
N LEU A 42 0.63 3.86 -3.93
CA LEU A 42 0.81 3.45 -5.33
C LEU A 42 2.15 2.74 -5.53
N THR A 43 3.23 3.30 -4.98
CA THR A 43 4.54 2.64 -5.05
C THR A 43 4.56 1.32 -4.28
N PHE A 44 3.95 1.26 -3.10
CA PHE A 44 3.81 0.03 -2.34
C PHE A 44 3.01 -1.03 -3.11
N PHE A 45 1.94 -0.62 -3.78
CA PHE A 45 1.18 -1.50 -4.67
C PHE A 45 2.03 -2.03 -5.84
N GLU A 46 2.80 -1.17 -6.52
CA GLU A 46 3.71 -1.59 -7.59
C GLU A 46 4.75 -2.63 -7.12
N GLU A 47 5.32 -2.44 -5.94
CA GLU A 47 6.27 -3.42 -5.38
C GLU A 47 5.60 -4.76 -5.05
N LEU A 48 4.37 -4.74 -4.54
CA LEU A 48 3.62 -5.97 -4.29
C LEU A 48 3.17 -6.70 -5.57
N LEU A 49 2.94 -5.99 -6.67
CA LEU A 49 2.67 -6.62 -7.96
C LEU A 49 3.83 -7.51 -8.43
N LYS A 50 5.09 -7.13 -8.14
CA LYS A 50 6.27 -7.96 -8.43
C LYS A 50 6.25 -9.26 -7.63
N GLU A 51 5.65 -9.23 -6.44
CA GLU A 51 5.40 -10.38 -5.56
C GLU A 51 4.03 -11.05 -5.81
N LYS A 52 3.37 -10.75 -6.95
CA LYS A 52 2.07 -11.30 -7.34
C LYS A 52 0.99 -11.10 -6.27
N THR A 53 1.06 -10.00 -5.53
CA THR A 53 0.14 -9.64 -4.45
C THR A 53 -0.51 -8.30 -4.77
N ILE A 54 -1.82 -8.20 -4.57
CA ILE A 54 -2.61 -7.00 -4.83
C ILE A 54 -3.12 -6.42 -3.52
N VAL A 55 -2.95 -5.10 -3.37
CA VAL A 55 -3.60 -4.27 -2.37
C VAL A 55 -4.27 -3.11 -3.10
N ILE A 56 -5.21 -2.41 -2.44
CA ILE A 56 -5.86 -1.26 -3.07
C ILE A 56 -5.25 0.03 -2.54
N PRO A 57 -4.58 0.84 -3.38
CA PRO A 57 -4.11 2.17 -3.00
C PRO A 57 -5.22 3.06 -2.43
N GLY A 58 -4.92 3.75 -1.33
CA GLY A 58 -5.90 4.55 -0.63
C GLY A 58 -6.42 5.74 -1.43
N ILE A 59 -5.61 6.22 -2.38
CA ILE A 59 -5.97 7.29 -3.31
C ILE A 59 -7.22 6.97 -4.16
N PHE A 60 -7.53 5.69 -4.38
CA PHE A 60 -8.76 5.29 -5.11
C PHE A 60 -10.04 5.51 -4.31
N PHE A 61 -9.93 5.84 -3.02
CA PHE A 61 -11.06 6.22 -2.16
C PHE A 61 -11.17 7.72 -1.95
N ASP A 62 -10.24 8.51 -2.52
CA ASP A 62 -10.28 9.97 -2.39
C ASP A 62 -11.31 10.57 -3.36
N ILE A 63 -12.37 11.14 -2.79
CA ILE A 63 -13.43 11.81 -3.55
C ILE A 63 -12.96 13.23 -3.87
N ASN A 64 -12.64 13.51 -5.14
CA ASN A 64 -12.18 14.81 -5.65
C ASN A 64 -13.13 15.39 -6.71
N PRO A 65 -14.36 15.80 -6.33
CA PRO A 65 -15.46 16.09 -7.26
C PRO A 65 -15.27 17.35 -8.11
N ALA A 66 -14.23 18.14 -7.84
CA ALA A 66 -13.91 19.34 -8.60
C ALA A 66 -12.51 19.30 -9.25
N HIS A 67 -11.82 18.14 -9.21
CA HIS A 67 -10.45 17.94 -9.70
C HIS A 67 -9.43 18.99 -9.21
N ARG A 68 -9.73 19.71 -8.12
CA ARG A 68 -8.90 20.85 -7.66
C ARG A 68 -7.65 20.43 -6.93
N ARG A 69 -7.58 19.17 -6.50
CA ARG A 69 -6.43 18.61 -5.79
C ARG A 69 -5.60 17.77 -6.74
N ASN A 70 -4.29 18.04 -6.75
CA ASN A 70 -3.33 17.12 -7.34
C ASN A 70 -3.39 15.79 -6.56
N LEU A 71 -3.43 14.66 -7.26
CA LEU A 71 -3.51 13.31 -6.69
C LEU A 71 -2.40 13.05 -5.66
N PHE A 72 -1.23 13.67 -5.84
CA PHE A 72 -0.11 13.61 -4.88
C PHE A 72 -0.40 14.26 -3.52
N ASN A 73 -1.36 15.19 -3.47
CA ASN A 73 -1.77 15.88 -2.25
C ASN A 73 -3.01 15.22 -1.62
N SER A 74 -3.37 14.01 -2.07
CA SER A 74 -4.46 13.25 -1.45
C SER A 74 -4.12 12.95 0.01
N PRO A 75 -5.01 13.18 0.98
CA PRO A 75 -4.80 12.72 2.36
C PRO A 75 -4.74 11.19 2.45
N CYS A 76 -5.18 10.48 1.40
CA CYS A 76 -5.19 9.03 1.35
C CYS A 76 -3.96 8.42 0.65
N HIS A 77 -2.99 9.22 0.17
CA HIS A 77 -1.89 8.72 -0.66
C HIS A 77 -0.94 7.75 0.06
N HIS A 78 -0.85 7.83 1.38
CA HIS A 78 0.00 6.97 2.22
C HIS A 78 -0.74 5.75 2.79
N PHE A 79 -1.99 5.53 2.37
CA PHE A 79 -2.78 4.39 2.82
C PHE A 79 -2.88 3.32 1.75
N VAL A 80 -3.09 2.09 2.19
CA VAL A 80 -3.60 0.99 1.38
C VAL A 80 -4.73 0.26 2.11
N ARG A 81 -5.68 -0.29 1.35
CA ARG A 81 -6.72 -1.17 1.86
C ARG A 81 -6.34 -2.63 1.64
N LEU A 82 -6.28 -3.39 2.72
CA LEU A 82 -6.13 -4.84 2.70
C LEU A 82 -7.50 -5.51 2.87
N SER A 83 -7.64 -6.71 2.32
CA SER A 83 -8.83 -7.56 2.50
C SER A 83 -8.44 -8.84 3.24
N PHE A 84 -9.17 -9.17 4.31
CA PHE A 84 -9.06 -10.44 5.02
C PHE A 84 -10.23 -11.40 4.73
N GLY A 85 -10.97 -11.15 3.64
CA GLY A 85 -12.00 -12.04 3.11
C GLY A 85 -11.47 -13.36 2.53
N PRO A 86 -10.34 -13.38 1.79
CA PRO A 86 -9.77 -14.60 1.20
C PRO A 86 -9.49 -15.74 2.21
N PRO A 87 -9.33 -17.00 1.75
CA PRO A 87 -8.87 -18.12 2.57
C PRO A 87 -7.57 -17.82 3.32
N LEU A 88 -7.36 -18.45 4.48
CA LEU A 88 -6.23 -18.14 5.36
C LEU A 88 -4.87 -18.33 4.66
N GLU A 89 -4.73 -19.38 3.84
CA GLU A 89 -3.53 -19.63 3.03
C GLU A 89 -3.22 -18.49 2.04
N GLU A 90 -4.25 -17.89 1.43
CA GLU A 90 -4.06 -16.73 0.57
C GLU A 90 -3.67 -15.47 1.36
N LEU A 91 -4.20 -15.32 2.57
CA LEU A 91 -3.79 -14.24 3.48
C LEU A 91 -2.33 -14.39 3.87
N ASP A 92 -1.88 -15.60 4.21
CA ASP A 92 -0.50 -15.86 4.57
C ASP A 92 0.45 -15.51 3.42
N ARG A 93 0.14 -15.97 2.20
CA ARG A 93 0.91 -15.60 1.00
C ARG A 93 0.99 -14.09 0.78
N GLY A 94 -0.12 -13.38 0.93
CA GLY A 94 -0.15 -11.93 0.78
C GLY A 94 0.65 -11.19 1.87
N LEU A 95 0.59 -11.68 3.11
CA LEU A 95 1.34 -11.14 4.24
C LEU A 95 2.84 -11.44 4.11
N ASP A 96 3.22 -12.60 3.57
CA ASP A 96 4.61 -12.95 3.29
C ASP A 96 5.21 -12.02 2.22
N ALA A 97 4.44 -11.68 1.19
CA ALA A 97 4.85 -10.70 0.17
C ALA A 97 5.06 -9.31 0.77
N ILE A 98 4.13 -8.84 1.63
CA ILE A 98 4.28 -7.59 2.38
C ILE A 98 5.54 -7.61 3.24
N GLU A 99 5.73 -8.69 4.00
CA GLU A 99 6.89 -8.83 4.88
C GLU A 99 8.20 -8.78 4.08
N LYS A 100 8.25 -9.45 2.93
CA LYS A 100 9.41 -9.43 2.04
C LYS A 100 9.74 -8.03 1.55
N VAL A 101 8.76 -7.29 1.04
CA VAL A 101 8.95 -5.90 0.58
C VAL A 101 9.48 -5.01 1.72
N VAL A 102 8.87 -5.11 2.90
CA VAL A 102 9.29 -4.33 4.09
C VAL A 102 10.71 -4.70 4.55
N LYS A 103 11.04 -6.00 4.58
CA LYS A 103 12.38 -6.48 4.94
C LYS A 103 13.43 -6.00 3.94
N THR A 104 13.17 -6.11 2.64
CA THR A 104 14.06 -5.60 1.59
C THR A 104 14.29 -4.10 1.76
N ALA A 105 13.21 -3.32 1.97
CA ALA A 105 13.31 -1.87 2.20
C ALA A 105 14.22 -1.50 3.38
N ARG A 106 14.12 -2.26 4.48
CA ARG A 106 14.91 -2.01 5.70
C ARG A 106 16.36 -2.46 5.57
N LYS A 107 16.61 -3.59 4.91
CA LYS A 107 17.94 -4.21 4.83
C LYS A 107 18.79 -3.66 3.69
N GLU A 108 18.20 -3.49 2.51
CA GLU A 108 18.90 -3.16 1.26
C GLU A 108 18.64 -1.71 0.82
N GLY A 109 17.75 -1.01 1.52
CA GLY A 109 17.28 0.31 1.17
C GLY A 109 16.23 0.29 0.06
N THR A 110 15.86 1.46 -0.43
CA THR A 110 14.73 1.64 -1.35
C THR A 110 15.13 2.07 -2.76
N ARG A 111 16.44 2.00 -3.07
CA ARG A 111 17.00 2.49 -4.35
C ARG A 111 16.43 1.79 -5.58
N ALA A 112 15.91 0.58 -5.45
CA ALA A 112 15.32 -0.21 -6.55
C ALA A 112 13.79 -0.06 -6.68
N PHE A 113 13.13 0.69 -5.79
CA PHE A 113 11.67 0.79 -5.75
C PHE A 113 11.12 1.95 -6.59
N GLY A 114 9.87 1.82 -7.06
CA GLY A 114 9.10 2.94 -7.64
C GLY A 114 9.59 3.48 -8.99
N HIS A 115 10.26 2.65 -9.79
CA HIS A 115 10.79 3.06 -11.11
C HIS A 115 9.71 3.18 -12.18
N SER A 116 8.61 2.42 -12.06
CA SER A 116 7.50 2.43 -13.02
C SER A 116 6.60 3.65 -12.81
N TYR A 117 6.29 3.98 -11.55
CA TYR A 117 5.46 5.12 -11.21
C TYR A 117 6.00 6.46 -11.76
N LYS A 118 7.31 6.73 -11.60
CA LYS A 118 7.95 7.95 -12.13
C LYS A 118 7.79 8.12 -13.64
N LYS A 119 7.94 7.04 -14.42
CA LYS A 119 7.78 7.08 -15.89
C LYS A 119 6.38 7.48 -16.33
N SER A 120 5.33 7.05 -15.61
CA SER A 120 3.94 7.38 -15.96
C SER A 120 3.60 8.87 -15.77
N LEU A 121 4.29 9.53 -14.83
CA LEU A 121 4.10 10.95 -14.50
C LEU A 121 4.77 11.86 -15.52
N ASP A 122 5.99 11.51 -15.93
CA ASP A 122 6.69 12.26 -16.96
C ASP A 122 5.90 12.21 -18.28
N SER A 123 5.28 11.07 -18.62
CA SER A 123 4.46 10.94 -19.84
C SER A 123 3.13 11.70 -19.83
N THR A 124 2.59 12.07 -18.66
CA THR A 124 1.32 12.84 -18.57
C THR A 124 1.53 14.35 -18.61
N SER A 125 2.78 14.80 -18.49
CA SER A 125 3.15 16.23 -18.57
C SER A 125 3.16 16.77 -20.01
N ASP A 126 3.23 15.90 -21.02
CA ASP A 126 3.45 16.24 -22.43
C ASP A 126 2.16 16.38 -23.26
N HIS A 127 0.97 16.37 -22.65
CA HIS A 127 -0.32 16.42 -23.37
C HIS A 127 -1.18 17.65 -23.05
N HIS A 128 -0.55 18.79 -22.76
CA HIS A 128 -1.19 20.10 -22.85
C HIS A 128 -0.57 20.90 -24.01
N ILE A 129 -1.04 20.63 -25.23
CA ILE A 129 -1.07 21.59 -26.35
C ILE A 129 -2.52 21.66 -26.83
#